data_AF-A0A1Y5EDS4-F1
#
_entry.id   AF-A0A1Y5EDS4-F1
#
_cell.length_a   1.000
_cell.length_b   1.000
_cell.length_c   1.000
_cell.angle_alpha   90.00
_cell.angle_beta   90.00
_cell.angle_gamma   90.00
#
_symmetry.space_group_name_H-M   'P 1'
#
loop_
_entity.id
_entity.type
_entity.pdbx_description
1 polymer ?
#
loop_
_entity_poly.entity_id
_entity_poly.type
_entity_poly.pdbx_seq_one_letter_code
_entity_poly.pdbx_strand_id
1 'polypeptide(L)'
;MITEKANPSDRPPGALASFDHWYSKIENFLNGFSAIAIFAVMLLGVAQVFGRKFFNMPIPGYIDFIEQSMVVFAFFGIAYCQRLGGHVRMDLFMAKFSGRTLYFFEALATLVGMFVITVLIQKSWLHFMRAWEYGDTTMDIGLPIWPAKLIIPVTFSFLWIRFGIQAVGFMRLFLAPDAVIVGVPIIEDVEEQARHEIADALGDEAAANAKFDENYNKKSKTDGGNV
;
A
#
# COMPACT_ATOMS: atom_id res chain seq x y z
N MET A 1 -20.97 19.28 -13.52
CA MET A 1 -21.63 19.45 -12.23
C MET A 1 -20.67 18.87 -11.21
N ILE A 2 -19.84 19.75 -10.67
CA ILE A 2 -18.61 19.44 -9.96
C ILE A 2 -19.03 19.07 -8.54
N THR A 3 -18.73 17.84 -8.13
CA THR A 3 -18.98 17.32 -6.79
C THR A 3 -18.37 18.26 -5.76
N GLU A 4 -19.25 18.85 -4.95
CA GLU A 4 -18.93 19.56 -3.72
C GLU A 4 -17.89 18.77 -2.93
N LYS A 5 -16.75 19.41 -2.61
CA LYS A 5 -15.69 18.81 -1.78
C LYS A 5 -16.32 18.35 -0.47
N ALA A 6 -16.52 17.04 -0.32
CA ALA A 6 -16.94 16.46 0.93
C ALA A 6 -15.90 16.79 1.99
N ASN A 7 -16.29 17.61 2.96
CA ASN A 7 -15.53 17.91 4.16
C ASN A 7 -15.12 16.57 4.82
N PRO A 8 -13.86 16.36 5.26
CA PRO A 8 -13.42 15.10 5.88
C PRO A 8 -14.22 14.66 7.12
N SER A 9 -15.08 15.53 7.66
CA SER A 9 -16.06 15.24 8.73
C SER A 9 -17.45 14.78 8.23
N ASP A 10 -17.83 15.03 6.98
CA ASP A 10 -19.14 14.66 6.43
C ASP A 10 -19.04 13.29 5.76
N ARG A 11 -18.91 12.26 6.59
CA ARG A 11 -18.79 10.86 6.15
C ARG A 11 -20.18 10.27 5.97
N PRO A 12 -20.49 9.63 4.83
CA PRO A 12 -21.77 8.99 4.64
C PRO A 12 -21.96 7.89 5.69
N PRO A 13 -23.09 7.83 6.42
CA PRO A 13 -23.37 6.73 7.32
C PRO A 13 -23.54 5.44 6.49
N GLY A 14 -22.62 4.49 6.67
CA GLY A 14 -22.68 3.20 6.00
C GLY A 14 -21.80 2.18 6.69
N ALA A 15 -22.30 0.95 6.85
CA ALA A 15 -21.58 -0.15 7.52
C ALA A 15 -20.18 -0.40 6.90
N LEU A 16 -20.05 -0.22 5.58
CA LEU A 16 -18.78 -0.34 4.86
C LEU A 16 -17.77 0.76 5.22
N ALA A 17 -18.21 2.00 5.42
CA ALA A 17 -17.34 3.11 5.80
C ALA A 17 -16.80 2.94 7.23
N SER A 18 -17.67 2.50 8.14
CA SER A 18 -17.27 2.19 9.52
C SER A 18 -16.30 1.01 9.58
N PHE A 19 -16.54 -0.04 8.78
CA PHE A 19 -15.65 -1.20 8.70
C PHE A 19 -14.29 -0.84 8.10
N ASP A 20 -14.25 -0.10 6.99
CA ASP A 20 -13.02 0.42 6.38
C ASP A 20 -12.21 1.25 7.37
N HIS A 21 -12.87 2.15 8.12
CA HIS A 21 -12.18 2.98 9.10
C HIS A 21 -11.63 2.16 10.28
N TRP A 22 -12.38 1.20 10.80
CA TRP A 22 -11.87 0.34 11.86
C TRP A 22 -10.68 -0.50 11.37
N TYR A 23 -10.79 -1.07 10.16
CA TYR A 23 -9.74 -1.85 9.54
C TYR A 23 -8.46 -1.03 9.30
N SER A 24 -8.64 0.23 8.89
CA SER A 24 -7.54 1.16 8.67
C SER A 24 -6.67 1.43 9.91
N LYS A 25 -7.25 1.33 11.12
CA LYS A 25 -6.51 1.45 12.37
C LYS A 25 -5.58 0.26 12.59
N ILE A 26 -6.04 -0.93 12.22
CA ILE A 26 -5.24 -2.17 12.30
C ILE A 26 -4.06 -2.07 11.32
N GLU A 27 -4.31 -1.65 10.08
CA GLU A 27 -3.25 -1.46 9.09
C GLU A 27 -2.20 -0.44 9.55
N ASN A 28 -2.64 0.70 10.11
CA ASN A 28 -1.74 1.71 10.65
C ASN A 28 -0.92 1.18 11.84
N PHE A 29 -1.54 0.38 12.70
CA PHE A 29 -0.84 -0.25 13.84
C PHE A 29 0.24 -1.24 13.36
N LEU A 30 -0.08 -2.09 12.38
CA LEU A 30 0.89 -3.02 11.77
C LEU A 30 2.04 -2.26 11.09
N ASN A 31 1.73 -1.16 10.41
CA ASN A 31 2.75 -0.30 9.81
C ASN A 31 3.66 0.37 10.87
N GLY A 32 3.08 0.85 11.98
CA GLY A 32 3.85 1.36 13.11
C GLY A 32 4.75 0.29 13.75
N PHE A 33 4.24 -0.93 13.86
CA PHE A 33 5.03 -2.07 14.35
C PHE A 33 6.19 -2.41 13.40
N SER A 34 5.96 -2.37 12.09
CA SER A 34 7.01 -2.53 11.07
C SER A 34 8.12 -1.48 11.22
N ALA A 35 7.76 -0.21 11.42
CA ALA A 35 8.74 0.86 11.64
C ALA A 35 9.58 0.62 12.91
N ILE A 36 8.97 0.17 14.00
CA ILE A 36 9.68 -0.20 15.23
C ILE A 36 10.62 -1.39 15.01
N ALA A 37 10.18 -2.40 14.26
CA ALA A 37 11.00 -3.56 13.94
C ALA A 37 12.23 -3.18 13.10
N ILE A 38 12.07 -2.32 12.10
CA ILE A 38 13.20 -1.78 11.31
C ILE A 38 14.19 -1.06 12.22
N PHE A 39 13.69 -0.17 13.09
CA PHE A 39 14.53 0.56 14.03
C PHE A 39 15.30 -0.38 14.97
N ALA A 40 14.65 -1.43 15.48
CA ALA A 40 15.29 -2.44 16.32
C ALA A 40 16.41 -3.18 15.58
N VAL A 41 16.19 -3.59 14.32
CA VAL A 41 17.22 -4.26 13.50
C VAL A 41 18.39 -3.33 13.20
N MET A 42 18.14 -2.04 12.96
CA MET A 42 19.20 -1.04 12.78
C MET A 42 20.08 -0.94 14.03
N LEU A 43 19.48 -0.85 15.23
CA LEU A 43 20.23 -0.84 16.49
C LEU A 43 21.02 -2.14 16.71
N LEU A 44 20.44 -3.27 16.35
CA LEU A 44 21.08 -4.58 16.42
C LEU A 44 22.32 -4.62 15.50
N GLY A 45 22.23 -4.04 14.30
CA GLY A 45 23.36 -3.85 13.40
C GLY A 45 24.47 -2.97 13.98
N VAL A 46 24.12 -1.85 14.61
CA VAL A 46 25.09 -1.00 15.31
C VAL A 46 25.76 -1.79 16.44
N ALA A 47 25.00 -2.48 17.28
CA ALA A 47 25.53 -3.30 18.37
C ALA A 47 26.48 -4.39 17.86
N GLN A 48 26.18 -5.02 16.73
CA GLN A 48 27.04 -6.03 16.10
C GLN A 48 28.39 -5.46 15.66
N VAL A 49 28.41 -4.28 15.03
CA VAL A 49 29.64 -3.60 14.61
C VAL A 49 30.48 -3.19 15.83
N PHE A 50 29.84 -2.61 16.86
CA PHE A 50 30.53 -2.22 18.09
C PHE A 50 31.08 -3.43 18.85
N GLY A 51 30.28 -4.48 19.05
CA GLY A 51 30.69 -5.72 19.72
C GLY A 51 31.88 -6.39 19.04
N ARG A 52 31.86 -6.45 17.70
CA ARG A 52 32.96 -7.01 16.91
C ARG A 52 34.23 -6.16 17.00
N LYS A 53 34.10 -4.83 16.90
CA LYS A 53 35.27 -3.93 16.82
C LYS A 53 35.94 -3.67 18.17
N PHE A 54 35.16 -3.57 19.25
CA PHE A 54 35.68 -3.20 20.58
C PHE A 54 35.86 -4.39 21.52
N PHE A 55 35.02 -5.41 21.42
CA PHE A 55 35.02 -6.55 22.35
C PHE A 55 35.48 -7.86 21.70
N ASN A 56 35.77 -7.86 20.40
CA ASN A 56 36.09 -9.06 19.59
C ASN A 56 35.09 -10.22 19.79
N MET A 57 33.87 -9.89 20.19
CA MET A 57 32.79 -10.84 20.49
C MET A 57 31.63 -10.53 19.54
N PRO A 58 31.59 -11.17 18.36
CA PRO A 58 30.47 -11.00 17.44
C PRO A 58 29.19 -11.61 18.04
N ILE A 59 28.05 -11.00 17.72
CA ILE A 59 26.74 -11.55 18.09
C ILE A 59 26.48 -12.81 17.25
N PRO A 60 26.37 -14.01 17.87
CA PRO A 60 26.06 -15.24 17.13
C PRO A 60 24.61 -15.20 16.62
N GLY A 61 24.36 -15.67 15.40
CA GLY A 61 23.01 -15.67 14.81
C GLY A 61 22.48 -14.29 14.39
N TYR A 62 23.36 -13.29 14.29
CA TYR A 62 23.01 -11.94 13.81
C TYR A 62 22.22 -11.96 12.49
N ILE A 63 22.65 -12.81 11.56
CA ILE A 63 22.05 -12.95 10.23
C ILE A 63 20.62 -13.49 10.35
N ASP A 64 20.41 -14.50 11.20
CA ASP A 64 19.10 -15.11 11.43
C ASP A 64 18.09 -14.10 12.00
N PHE A 65 18.53 -13.25 12.93
CA PHE A 65 17.69 -12.19 13.48
C PHE A 65 17.29 -11.15 12.44
N ILE A 66 18.19 -10.77 11.55
CA ILE A 66 17.86 -9.86 10.44
C ILE A 66 16.88 -10.54 9.49
N GLU A 67 17.14 -11.78 9.07
CA GLU A 67 16.32 -12.50 8.10
C GLU A 67 14.88 -12.67 8.61
N GLN A 68 14.71 -13.09 9.87
CA GLN A 68 13.37 -13.21 10.46
C GLN A 68 12.69 -11.85 10.57
N SER A 69 13.43 -10.81 10.95
CA SER A 69 12.87 -9.46 11.10
C SER A 69 12.50 -8.83 9.76
N MET A 70 13.24 -9.13 8.67
CA MET A 70 12.90 -8.72 7.30
C MET A 70 11.52 -9.18 6.91
N VAL A 71 11.15 -10.42 7.22
CA VAL A 71 9.80 -10.94 6.96
C VAL A 71 8.75 -10.15 7.76
N VAL A 72 9.03 -9.82 9.02
CA VAL A 72 8.09 -9.05 9.85
C VAL A 72 7.80 -7.69 9.24
N PHE A 73 8.82 -6.87 8.99
CA PHE A 73 8.61 -5.49 8.56
C PHE A 73 8.21 -5.37 7.09
N ALA A 74 8.71 -6.24 6.21
CA ALA A 74 8.41 -6.19 4.78
C ALA A 74 6.93 -6.53 4.51
N PHE A 75 6.39 -7.50 5.23
CA PHE A 75 5.01 -7.92 5.01
C PHE A 75 4.02 -7.05 5.79
N PHE A 76 4.28 -6.65 7.04
CA PHE A 76 3.31 -5.88 7.83
C PHE A 76 2.92 -4.52 7.24
N GLY A 77 3.78 -3.91 6.40
CA GLY A 77 3.45 -2.67 5.67
C GLY A 77 2.56 -2.87 4.43
N ILE A 78 2.42 -4.09 3.91
CA ILE A 78 1.87 -4.33 2.57
C ILE A 78 0.39 -3.92 2.43
N ALA A 79 -0.42 -4.16 3.47
CA ALA A 79 -1.84 -3.79 3.47
C ALA A 79 -2.02 -2.26 3.48
N TYR A 80 -1.19 -1.56 4.27
CA TYR A 80 -1.16 -0.11 4.31
C TYR A 80 -0.72 0.50 2.97
N CYS A 81 0.32 -0.06 2.33
CA CYS A 81 0.74 0.33 0.98
C CYS A 81 -0.37 0.10 -0.07
N GLN A 82 -1.08 -1.04 0.01
CA GLN A 82 -2.21 -1.33 -0.87
C GLN A 82 -3.37 -0.35 -0.66
N ARG A 83 -3.59 0.11 0.58
CA ARG A 83 -4.59 1.13 0.89
C ARG A 83 -4.24 2.49 0.29
N LEU A 84 -2.98 2.90 0.36
CA LEU A 84 -2.49 4.14 -0.24
C LEU A 84 -2.60 4.12 -1.77
N GLY A 85 -2.73 2.94 -2.39
CA GLY A 85 -3.03 2.82 -3.80
C GLY A 85 -1.91 3.31 -4.72
N GLY A 86 -0.68 3.38 -4.22
CA GLY A 86 0.52 3.85 -4.94
C GLY A 86 1.17 2.81 -5.87
N HIS A 87 0.55 1.65 -6.07
CA HIS A 87 0.91 0.83 -7.23
C HIS A 87 0.44 1.61 -8.44
N VAL A 88 1.40 2.14 -9.22
CA VAL A 88 1.23 2.71 -10.56
C VAL A 88 0.00 2.06 -11.19
N ARG A 89 -1.15 2.72 -10.99
CA ARG A 89 -2.39 2.21 -11.54
C ARG A 89 -2.17 2.36 -13.04
N MET A 90 -2.97 1.68 -13.83
CA MET A 90 -2.92 1.86 -15.28
C MET A 90 -3.42 3.28 -15.66
N ASP A 91 -2.99 4.34 -14.97
CA ASP A 91 -3.41 5.75 -15.11
C ASP A 91 -3.22 6.20 -16.56
N LEU A 92 -2.19 5.69 -17.25
CA LEU A 92 -1.96 5.98 -18.66
C LEU A 92 -3.07 5.41 -19.58
N PHE A 93 -3.71 4.29 -19.22
CA PHE A 93 -4.85 3.77 -20.00
C PHE A 93 -6.19 4.26 -19.45
N MET A 94 -6.30 4.49 -18.14
CA MET A 94 -7.52 4.98 -17.49
C MET A 94 -7.83 6.43 -17.88
N ALA A 95 -6.82 7.26 -18.18
CA ALA A 95 -7.02 8.62 -18.70
C ALA A 95 -7.84 8.71 -19.99
N LYS A 96 -7.99 7.60 -20.74
CA LYS A 96 -8.84 7.53 -21.95
C LYS A 96 -10.27 7.04 -21.71
N PHE A 97 -10.58 6.49 -20.53
CA PHE A 97 -11.90 5.91 -20.25
C PHE A 97 -12.61 6.70 -19.15
N SER A 98 -13.70 7.38 -19.49
CA SER A 98 -14.56 8.07 -18.54
C SER A 98 -15.81 7.26 -18.21
N GLY A 99 -16.23 7.29 -16.94
CA GLY A 99 -17.50 6.73 -16.48
C GLY A 99 -17.47 5.26 -16.07
N ARG A 100 -18.51 4.49 -16.43
CA ARG A 100 -18.75 3.12 -15.92
C ARG A 100 -17.66 2.10 -16.27
N THR A 101 -16.99 2.28 -17.40
CA THR A 101 -15.95 1.35 -17.86
C THR A 101 -14.69 1.44 -16.99
N LEU A 102 -14.40 2.61 -16.41
CA LEU A 102 -13.32 2.81 -15.45
C LEU A 102 -13.51 1.89 -14.23
N TYR A 103 -14.69 1.97 -13.60
CA TYR A 103 -15.03 1.17 -12.42
C TYR A 103 -15.06 -0.33 -12.70
N PHE A 104 -15.42 -0.75 -13.92
CA PHE A 104 -15.34 -2.15 -14.32
C PHE A 104 -13.89 -2.67 -14.36
N PHE A 105 -12.98 -1.92 -14.99
CA PHE A 105 -11.57 -2.32 -15.04
C PHE A 105 -10.91 -2.30 -13.67
N GLU A 106 -11.25 -1.35 -12.80
CA GLU A 106 -10.75 -1.31 -11.43
C GLU A 106 -11.29 -2.46 -10.58
N ALA A 107 -12.58 -2.78 -10.70
CA ALA A 107 -13.16 -3.96 -10.07
C ALA A 107 -12.47 -5.24 -10.56
N LEU A 108 -12.24 -5.37 -11.88
CA LEU A 108 -11.56 -6.52 -12.47
C LEU A 108 -10.12 -6.65 -11.95
N ALA A 109 -9.34 -5.56 -11.94
CA ALA A 109 -7.97 -5.55 -11.43
C ALA A 109 -7.93 -5.97 -9.95
N THR A 110 -8.88 -5.46 -9.15
CA THR A 110 -9.02 -5.81 -7.73
C THR A 110 -9.35 -7.30 -7.55
N LEU A 111 -10.25 -7.86 -8.37
CA LEU A 111 -10.60 -9.27 -8.34
C LEU A 111 -9.43 -10.19 -8.76
N VAL A 112 -8.67 -9.79 -9.78
CA VAL A 112 -7.46 -10.52 -10.20
C VAL A 112 -6.42 -10.50 -9.07
N GLY A 113 -6.19 -9.34 -8.45
CA GLY A 113 -5.33 -9.23 -7.27
C GLY A 113 -5.77 -10.14 -6.14
N MET A 114 -7.06 -10.13 -5.80
CA MET A 114 -7.65 -10.99 -4.77
C MET A 114 -7.48 -12.48 -5.08
N PHE A 115 -7.62 -12.90 -6.35
CA PHE A 115 -7.36 -14.26 -6.78
C PHE A 115 -5.90 -14.66 -6.57
N VAL A 116 -4.96 -13.81 -6.98
CA VAL A 116 -3.51 -14.05 -6.78
C VAL A 116 -3.18 -14.19 -5.29
N ILE A 117 -3.69 -13.29 -4.44
CA ILE A 117 -3.49 -13.36 -2.99
C ILE A 117 -4.08 -14.65 -2.41
N THR A 118 -5.23 -15.10 -2.89
CA THR A 118 -5.83 -16.37 -2.44
C THR A 118 -4.90 -17.57 -2.70
N VAL A 119 -4.31 -17.64 -3.90
CA VAL A 119 -3.33 -18.68 -4.24
C VAL A 119 -2.08 -18.57 -3.36
N LEU A 120 -1.59 -17.35 -3.12
CA LEU A 120 -0.42 -17.12 -2.28
C LEU A 120 -0.66 -17.52 -0.82
N ILE A 121 -1.84 -17.27 -0.25
CA ILE A 121 -2.19 -17.73 1.10
C ILE A 121 -2.12 -19.25 1.17
N GLN A 122 -2.72 -19.96 0.20
CA GLN A 122 -2.72 -21.42 0.18
C GLN A 122 -1.28 -21.98 0.09
N LYS A 123 -0.45 -21.44 -0.80
CA LYS A 123 0.94 -21.89 -0.96
C LYS A 123 1.79 -21.57 0.26
N SER A 124 1.62 -20.39 0.84
CA SER A 124 2.34 -19.97 2.06
C SER A 124 1.96 -20.84 3.26
N TRP A 125 0.68 -21.20 3.38
CA TRP A 125 0.20 -22.13 4.41
C TRP A 125 0.82 -23.52 4.29
N LEU A 126 0.90 -24.07 3.07
CA LEU A 126 1.59 -25.35 2.83
C LEU A 126 3.08 -25.28 3.14
N HIS A 127 3.73 -24.13 2.87
CA HIS A 127 5.12 -23.91 3.28
C HIS A 127 5.30 -23.86 4.80
N PHE A 128 4.37 -23.22 5.51
CA PHE A 128 4.34 -23.20 6.96
C PHE A 128 4.16 -24.62 7.54
N MET A 129 3.16 -25.37 7.07
CA MET A 129 2.89 -26.73 7.55
C MET A 129 4.09 -27.66 7.38
N ARG A 130 4.76 -27.63 6.22
CA ARG A 130 6.00 -28.39 6.01
C ARG A 130 7.09 -28.01 7.00
N ALA A 131 7.29 -26.71 7.23
CA ALA A 131 8.30 -26.24 8.19
C ALA A 131 7.98 -26.65 9.63
N TRP A 132 6.70 -26.69 9.98
CA TRP A 132 6.21 -27.15 11.27
C TRP A 132 6.41 -28.65 11.46
N GLU A 133 6.12 -29.46 10.44
CA GLU A 133 6.25 -30.92 10.48
C GLU A 133 7.71 -31.40 10.44
N TYR A 134 8.55 -30.77 9.62
CA TYR A 134 9.96 -31.16 9.47
C TYR A 134 10.89 -30.50 10.50
N GLY A 135 10.40 -29.49 11.25
CA GLY A 135 11.19 -28.79 12.26
C GLY A 135 12.36 -28.00 11.66
N ASP A 136 12.13 -27.33 10.52
CA ASP A 136 13.17 -26.55 9.83
C ASP A 136 13.82 -25.52 10.78
N THR A 137 15.14 -25.58 10.91
CA THR A 137 15.94 -24.65 11.70
C THR A 137 16.83 -23.79 10.83
N THR A 138 17.17 -22.60 11.33
CA THR A 138 18.14 -21.73 10.67
C THR A 138 19.56 -22.29 10.74
N MET A 139 20.42 -21.83 9.84
CA MET A 139 21.75 -22.39 9.62
C MET A 139 22.76 -22.05 10.73
N ASP A 140 22.63 -20.88 11.37
CA ASP A 140 23.65 -20.36 12.30
C ASP A 140 23.33 -20.75 13.77
N ILE A 141 22.16 -20.35 14.30
CA ILE A 141 21.79 -20.62 15.72
C ILE A 141 20.67 -21.67 15.90
N GLY A 142 20.23 -22.34 14.83
CA GLY A 142 19.24 -23.41 14.93
C GLY A 142 17.84 -22.95 15.37
N LEU A 143 17.52 -21.66 15.24
CA LEU A 143 16.18 -21.13 15.52
C LEU A 143 15.11 -21.78 14.64
N PRO A 144 13.93 -22.08 15.19
CA PRO A 144 12.80 -22.57 14.41
C PRO A 144 12.33 -21.51 13.41
N ILE A 145 12.22 -21.86 12.13
CA ILE A 145 11.85 -20.92 11.05
C ILE A 145 10.32 -20.76 10.94
N TRP A 146 9.56 -21.67 11.55
CA TRP A 146 8.10 -21.69 11.47
C TRP A 146 7.40 -20.36 11.86
N PRO A 147 7.85 -19.55 12.85
CA PRO A 147 7.17 -18.31 13.20
C PRO A 147 7.22 -17.29 12.06
N ALA A 148 8.38 -17.14 11.41
CA ALA A 148 8.54 -16.25 10.28
C ALA A 148 7.69 -16.71 9.08
N LYS A 149 7.65 -18.02 8.81
CA LYS A 149 6.80 -18.59 7.75
C LYS A 149 5.30 -18.43 8.02
N LEU A 150 4.87 -18.36 9.29
CA LEU A 150 3.47 -18.14 9.67
C LEU A 150 3.02 -16.69 9.49
N ILE A 151 3.93 -15.73 9.64
CA ILE A 151 3.64 -14.30 9.45
C ILE A 151 3.16 -13.99 8.02
N ILE A 152 3.69 -14.71 7.03
CA ILE A 152 3.37 -14.53 5.61
C ILE A 152 1.87 -14.78 5.31
N PRO A 153 1.28 -15.96 5.58
CA PRO A 153 -0.15 -16.19 5.32
C PRO A 153 -1.05 -15.30 6.18
N VAL A 154 -0.64 -14.95 7.41
CA VAL A 154 -1.38 -13.99 8.25
C VAL A 154 -1.45 -12.63 7.58
N THR A 155 -0.32 -12.11 7.11
CA THR A 155 -0.26 -10.79 6.46
C THR A 155 -1.01 -10.78 5.14
N PHE A 156 -0.90 -11.84 4.35
CA PHE A 156 -1.70 -11.98 3.13
C PHE A 156 -3.19 -12.08 3.41
N SER A 157 -3.62 -12.63 4.55
CA SER A 157 -5.02 -12.64 4.96
C SER A 157 -5.52 -11.21 5.22
N PHE A 158 -4.72 -10.36 5.86
CA PHE A 158 -5.03 -8.94 6.01
C PHE A 158 -5.11 -8.24 4.64
N LEU A 159 -4.15 -8.50 3.75
CA LEU A 159 -4.18 -7.94 2.40
C LEU A 159 -5.43 -8.40 1.61
N TRP A 160 -5.85 -9.66 1.77
CA TRP A 160 -7.05 -10.21 1.15
C TRP A 160 -8.33 -9.50 1.62
N ILE A 161 -8.46 -9.23 2.92
CA ILE A 161 -9.57 -8.44 3.47
C ILE A 161 -9.58 -7.04 2.85
N ARG A 162 -8.40 -6.42 2.68
CA ARG A 162 -8.27 -5.10 2.04
C ARG A 162 -8.78 -5.11 0.60
N PHE A 163 -8.38 -6.11 -0.18
CA PHE A 163 -8.91 -6.32 -1.54
C PHE A 163 -10.42 -6.55 -1.55
N GLY A 164 -10.95 -7.29 -0.57
CA GLY A 164 -12.39 -7.49 -0.41
C GLY A 164 -13.17 -6.19 -0.19
N ILE A 165 -12.67 -5.31 0.68
CA ILE A 165 -13.26 -3.98 0.91
C ILE A 165 -13.24 -3.15 -0.38
N GLN A 166 -12.11 -3.13 -1.10
CA GLN A 166 -11.97 -2.42 -2.38
C GLN A 166 -12.92 -2.98 -3.44
N ALA A 167 -13.06 -4.31 -3.53
CA ALA A 167 -13.95 -4.97 -4.50
C ALA A 167 -15.42 -4.59 -4.26
N VAL A 168 -15.85 -4.55 -2.99
CA VAL A 168 -17.20 -4.12 -2.63
C VAL A 168 -17.40 -2.62 -2.93
N GLY A 169 -16.38 -1.78 -2.68
CA GLY A 169 -16.39 -0.37 -3.02
C GLY A 169 -16.58 -0.13 -4.53
N PHE A 170 -15.78 -0.78 -5.37
CA PHE A 170 -15.89 -0.67 -6.83
C PHE A 170 -17.19 -1.27 -7.38
N MET A 171 -17.65 -2.41 -6.86
CA MET A 171 -18.94 -2.98 -7.26
C MET A 171 -20.10 -2.01 -6.95
N ARG A 172 -20.10 -1.36 -5.78
CA ARG A 172 -21.11 -0.35 -5.44
C ARG A 172 -21.08 0.82 -6.42
N LEU A 173 -19.89 1.31 -6.75
CA LEU A 173 -19.71 2.47 -7.63
C LEU A 173 -20.04 2.15 -9.09
N PHE A 174 -19.86 0.89 -9.51
CA PHE A 174 -20.32 0.39 -10.80
C PHE A 174 -21.86 0.38 -10.90
N LEU A 175 -22.57 -0.07 -9.85
CA LEU A 175 -24.04 -0.10 -9.82
C LEU A 175 -24.66 1.30 -9.66
N ALA A 176 -24.07 2.15 -8.81
CA ALA A 176 -24.51 3.51 -8.53
C ALA A 176 -23.34 4.50 -8.70
N PRO A 177 -23.17 5.09 -9.90
CA PRO A 177 -22.07 6.00 -10.21
C PRO A 177 -22.05 7.29 -9.36
N ASP A 178 -23.20 7.67 -8.80
CA ASP A 178 -23.38 8.86 -7.95
C ASP A 178 -23.20 8.56 -6.45
N ALA A 179 -22.81 7.33 -6.09
CA ALA A 179 -22.59 6.96 -4.70
C ALA A 179 -21.29 7.56 -4.17
N VAL A 180 -21.31 7.97 -2.89
CA VAL A 180 -20.11 8.49 -2.21
C VAL A 180 -18.98 7.45 -2.26
N ILE A 181 -17.79 7.90 -2.66
CA ILE A 181 -16.57 7.09 -2.77
C ILE A 181 -16.17 6.64 -1.35
N VAL A 182 -16.25 5.33 -1.09
CA VAL A 182 -15.95 4.73 0.22
C VAL A 182 -15.15 3.45 -0.01
N GLY A 183 -14.01 3.31 0.67
CA GLY A 183 -13.16 2.11 0.60
C GLY A 183 -12.34 1.95 -0.68
N VAL A 184 -12.32 2.99 -1.53
CA VAL A 184 -11.57 3.05 -2.79
C VAL A 184 -10.52 4.17 -2.68
N PRO A 185 -9.27 3.96 -3.14
CA PRO A 185 -8.28 5.04 -3.12
C PRO A 185 -8.69 6.14 -4.11
N ILE A 186 -8.74 7.38 -3.61
CA ILE A 186 -9.14 8.57 -4.36
C ILE A 186 -8.09 8.85 -5.44
N ILE A 187 -8.54 9.08 -6.66
CA ILE A 187 -7.70 9.52 -7.77
C ILE A 187 -7.49 11.02 -7.58
N GLU A 188 -6.32 11.44 -7.10
CA GLU A 188 -5.92 12.84 -7.22
C GLU A 188 -5.55 13.05 -8.70
N ASP A 189 -6.23 13.99 -9.36
CA ASP A 189 -5.88 14.37 -10.73
C ASP A 189 -4.43 14.86 -10.76
N VAL A 190 -3.69 14.59 -11.83
CA VAL A 190 -2.26 14.96 -11.94
C VAL A 190 -2.06 16.46 -11.67
N GLU A 191 -3.06 17.28 -12.01
CA GLU A 191 -3.09 18.70 -11.70
C GLU A 191 -3.27 19.00 -10.20
N GLU A 192 -4.18 18.29 -9.52
CA GLU A 192 -4.37 18.44 -8.07
C GLU A 192 -3.17 17.93 -7.28
N GLN A 193 -2.58 16.79 -7.68
CA GLN A 193 -1.39 16.26 -7.04
C GLN A 193 -0.18 17.18 -7.23
N ALA A 194 0.03 17.73 -8.44
CA ALA A 194 1.07 18.73 -8.68
C ALA A 194 0.86 19.99 -7.83
N ARG A 195 -0.38 20.44 -7.65
CA ARG A 195 -0.70 21.57 -6.76
C ARG A 195 -0.44 21.25 -5.30
N HIS A 196 -0.74 20.04 -4.86
CA HIS A 196 -0.53 19.61 -3.48
C HIS A 196 0.96 19.46 -3.15
N GLU A 197 1.75 18.92 -4.09
CA GLU A 197 3.22 18.86 -4.00
C GLU A 197 3.85 20.26 -4.00
N ILE A 198 3.34 21.19 -4.83
CA ILE A 198 3.77 22.60 -4.81
C ILE A 198 3.38 23.28 -3.49
N ALA A 199 2.20 23.01 -2.93
CA ALA A 199 1.77 23.57 -1.65
C ALA A 199 2.64 23.07 -0.49
N ASP A 200 2.93 21.76 -0.44
CA ASP A 200 3.79 21.18 0.59
C ASP A 200 5.26 21.64 0.48
N ALA A 201 5.77 21.84 -0.74
CA ALA A 201 7.16 22.25 -0.96
C ALA A 201 7.40 23.76 -0.92
N LEU A 202 6.43 24.56 -1.39
CA LEU A 202 6.58 26.00 -1.67
C LEU A 202 5.53 26.87 -0.96
N GLY A 203 4.56 26.27 -0.26
CA GLY A 203 3.48 26.97 0.46
C GLY A 203 2.24 27.24 -0.41
N ASP A 204 1.10 27.43 0.25
CA ASP A 204 -0.23 27.60 -0.39
C ASP A 204 -0.28 28.74 -1.41
N GLU A 205 0.49 29.82 -1.21
CA GLU A 205 0.57 30.95 -2.14
C GLU A 205 1.27 30.57 -3.46
N ALA A 206 2.26 29.68 -3.44
CA ALA A 206 2.94 29.21 -4.65
C ALA A 206 2.02 28.28 -5.46
N ALA A 207 1.23 27.43 -4.79
CA ALA A 207 0.24 26.57 -5.43
C ALA A 207 -0.92 27.36 -6.06
N ALA A 208 -1.36 28.44 -5.41
CA ALA A 208 -2.38 29.34 -5.96
C ALA A 208 -1.90 30.11 -7.21
N ASN A 209 -0.61 30.45 -7.25
CA ASN A 209 0.03 31.13 -8.38
C ASN A 209 0.47 30.16 -9.50
N ALA A 210 0.59 28.85 -9.20
CA ALA A 210 0.86 27.78 -10.16
C ALA A 210 -0.36 27.43 -11.04
N LYS A 211 -1.26 28.39 -11.33
CA LYS A 211 -2.14 28.27 -12.49
C LYS A 211 -1.24 28.21 -13.72
N PHE A 212 -0.94 26.98 -14.15
CA PHE A 212 -0.16 26.67 -15.33
C PHE A 212 -0.53 27.62 -16.45
N ASP A 213 0.46 28.40 -16.85
CA ASP A 213 0.53 29.29 -17.99
C ASP A 213 -0.48 28.87 -19.07
N GLU A 214 -1.64 29.53 -19.12
CA GLU A 214 -2.69 29.28 -20.12
C GLU A 214 -2.15 29.42 -21.57
N ASN A 215 -0.95 30.02 -21.70
CA ASN A 215 -0.18 30.13 -22.93
C ASN A 215 0.56 28.85 -23.37
N TYR A 216 0.88 27.89 -22.49
CA TYR A 216 1.59 26.67 -22.88
C TYR A 216 0.72 25.75 -23.75
N ASN A 217 -0.60 25.70 -23.46
CA ASN A 217 -1.58 24.97 -24.27
C ASN A 217 -1.91 25.70 -25.59
N LYS A 218 -1.70 27.02 -25.66
CA LYS A 218 -1.82 27.79 -26.92
C LYS A 218 -0.64 27.52 -27.84
N LYS A 219 0.59 27.43 -27.34
CA LYS A 219 1.77 27.19 -28.20
C LYS A 219 1.78 25.80 -28.84
N SER A 220 1.37 24.73 -28.14
CA SER A 220 1.34 23.38 -28.73
C SER A 220 0.26 23.17 -29.79
N LYS A 221 -0.85 23.92 -29.71
CA LYS A 221 -1.93 23.87 -30.73
C LYS A 221 -1.67 24.76 -31.95
N THR A 222 -0.78 25.75 -31.86
CA THR A 222 -0.53 26.65 -33.00
C THR A 222 0.63 26.20 -33.90
N ASP A 223 1.51 25.31 -33.42
CA ASP A 223 2.72 24.89 -34.15
C ASP A 223 2.65 23.48 -34.77
N GLY A 224 1.50 22.81 -34.65
CA GLY A 224 1.26 21.46 -35.20
C GLY A 224 0.45 21.44 -36.51
N GLY A 225 0.27 22.58 -37.16
CA GLY A 225 -0.67 22.75 -38.28
C GLY A 225 -0.09 23.27 -39.59
N ASN A 226 1.24 23.28 -39.77
CA ASN A 226 1.85 23.64 -41.05
C ASN A 226 3.31 23.15 -41.16
N VAL A 227 3.50 21.85 -41.44
CA VAL A 227 4.51 21.31 -42.37
C VAL A 227 3.99 19.99 -42.91
#